data_AF-A0A1T5GKN6-F1
#
_entry.id   AF-A0A1T5GKN6-F1
#
_cell.length_a   1.000
_cell.length_b   1.000
_cell.length_c   1.000
_cell.angle_alpha   90.00
_cell.angle_beta   90.00
_cell.angle_gamma   90.00
#
_symmetry.space_group_name_H-M   'P 1'
#
loop_
_entity.id
_entity.type
_entity.pdbx_description
1 polymer ?
#
loop_
_entity_poly.entity_id
_entity_poly.type
_entity_poly.pdbx_seq_one_letter_code
_entity_poly.pdbx_strand_id
1 'polypeptide(L)'
;MTISVTEQIARLNDRCRQGFDPTARLVVTRACLARLAGEEDAVREIIAQAELLAAVRRYDFGPGDGPERDFGAFDLRGERIFFKIDYYDPALEFGSEDPADASLTRRVLTIMLAEDY
;
A
#
# COMPACT_ATOMS: atom_id res chain seq x y z
N MET A 1 27.04 1.30 10.12
CA MET A 1 25.92 1.60 11.03
C MET A 1 24.89 0.50 10.84
N THR A 2 24.48 -0.18 11.89
CA THR A 2 23.37 -1.12 11.87
C THR A 2 22.07 -0.31 11.88
N ILE A 3 21.19 -0.53 10.90
CA ILE A 3 19.86 0.07 10.87
C ILE A 3 18.96 -0.59 11.92
N SER A 4 17.98 0.14 12.46
CA SER A 4 17.01 -0.43 13.40
C SER A 4 16.04 -1.38 12.69
N VAL A 5 15.37 -2.25 13.45
CA VAL A 5 14.32 -3.14 12.94
C VAL A 5 13.20 -2.33 12.27
N THR A 6 12.71 -1.28 12.92
CA THR A 6 11.68 -0.39 12.36
C THR A 6 12.10 0.28 11.06
N GLU A 7 13.34 0.76 10.96
CA GLU A 7 13.86 1.35 9.70
C GLU A 7 14.03 0.29 8.61
N GLN A 8 14.40 -0.94 8.97
CA GLN A 8 14.44 -2.05 8.01
C GLN A 8 13.04 -2.39 7.49
N ILE A 9 12.02 -2.45 8.36
CA ILE A 9 10.62 -2.63 7.96
C ILE A 9 10.17 -1.50 7.05
N ALA A 10 10.47 -0.24 7.41
CA ALA A 10 10.13 0.94 6.61
C ALA A 10 10.72 0.88 5.20
N ARG A 11 11.99 0.48 5.07
CA ARG A 11 12.63 0.29 3.75
C ARG A 11 11.98 -0.80 2.92
N LEU A 12 11.55 -1.90 3.55
CA LEU A 12 10.86 -2.97 2.84
C LEU A 12 9.43 -2.55 2.42
N ASN A 13 8.74 -1.76 3.23
CA ASN A 13 7.46 -1.15 2.89
C ASN A 13 7.59 -0.14 1.75
N ASP A 14 8.65 0.67 1.76
CA ASP A 14 9.00 1.56 0.65
C ASP A 14 9.21 0.77 -0.65
N ARG A 15 9.92 -0.37 -0.60
CA ARG A 15 10.09 -1.24 -1.77
C ARG A 15 8.77 -1.81 -2.26
N CYS A 16 7.88 -2.21 -1.35
CA CYS A 16 6.54 -2.71 -1.69
C CYS A 16 5.71 -1.64 -2.42
N ARG A 17 5.55 -0.44 -1.82
CA ARG A 17 4.77 0.65 -2.44
C ARG A 17 5.37 1.14 -3.76
N GLN A 18 6.69 1.06 -3.92
CA GLN A 18 7.39 1.44 -5.15
C GLN A 18 7.32 0.38 -6.26
N GLY A 19 6.81 -0.82 -5.94
CA GLY A 19 6.74 -1.94 -6.89
C GLY A 19 8.06 -2.67 -7.11
N PHE A 20 8.99 -2.58 -6.16
CA PHE A 20 10.30 -3.25 -6.19
C PHE A 20 10.33 -4.56 -5.40
N ASP A 21 9.20 -4.98 -4.84
CA ASP A 21 9.01 -6.28 -4.21
C ASP A 21 8.21 -7.21 -5.14
N PRO A 22 8.83 -8.20 -5.79
CA PRO A 22 8.15 -9.13 -6.69
C PRO A 22 7.23 -10.12 -5.96
N THR A 23 7.35 -10.25 -4.64
CA THR A 23 6.54 -11.16 -3.82
C THR A 23 5.30 -10.48 -3.25
N ALA A 24 5.26 -9.14 -3.27
CA ALA A 24 4.15 -8.37 -2.74
C ALA A 24 2.85 -8.61 -3.53
N ARG A 25 1.73 -8.36 -2.86
CA ARG A 25 0.40 -8.32 -3.46
C ARG A 25 -0.14 -6.90 -3.37
N LEU A 26 -0.75 -6.47 -4.45
CA LEU A 26 -1.42 -5.18 -4.55
C LEU A 26 -2.91 -5.44 -4.67
N VAL A 27 -3.68 -4.84 -3.79
CA VAL A 27 -5.14 -4.91 -3.79
C VAL A 27 -5.67 -3.48 -3.84
N VAL A 28 -6.57 -3.22 -4.78
CA VAL A 28 -7.38 -2.00 -4.76
C VAL A 28 -8.83 -2.44 -4.57
N THR A 29 -9.53 -1.87 -3.59
CA THR A 29 -10.92 -2.27 -3.36
C THR A 29 -11.79 -1.89 -4.55
N ARG A 30 -12.78 -2.73 -4.87
CA ARG A 30 -13.73 -2.47 -5.96
C ARG A 30 -14.46 -1.15 -5.75
N ALA A 31 -14.86 -0.83 -4.52
CA ALA A 31 -15.53 0.42 -4.18
C ALA A 31 -14.64 1.64 -4.49
N CYS A 32 -13.36 1.59 -4.13
CA CYS A 32 -12.39 2.64 -4.43
C CYS A 32 -12.22 2.86 -5.94
N LEU A 33 -12.02 1.79 -6.72
CA LEU A 33 -11.88 1.91 -8.17
C LEU A 33 -13.15 2.46 -8.82
N ALA A 34 -14.32 1.91 -8.46
CA ALA A 34 -15.60 2.35 -9.01
C ALA A 34 -15.88 3.83 -8.70
N ARG A 35 -15.58 4.27 -7.46
CA ARG A 35 -15.76 5.67 -7.05
C ARG A 35 -14.88 6.62 -7.87
N LEU A 36 -13.63 6.22 -8.15
CA LEU A 36 -12.68 7.06 -8.88
C LEU A 36 -12.90 7.05 -10.40
N ALA A 37 -13.33 5.92 -10.97
CA ALA A 37 -13.51 5.76 -12.41
C ALA A 37 -14.82 6.38 -12.93
N GLY A 38 -15.87 6.40 -12.11
CA GLY A 38 -17.22 6.77 -12.55
C GLY A 38 -17.90 5.65 -13.36
N GLU A 39 -18.93 5.99 -14.15
CA GLU A 39 -19.69 5.01 -14.95
C GLU A 39 -18.78 4.14 -15.86
N GLU A 40 -19.18 2.87 -16.02
CA GLU A 40 -18.41 1.72 -16.55
C GLU A 40 -17.68 2.01 -17.88
N ASP A 41 -16.46 2.52 -17.77
CA ASP A 41 -15.51 2.68 -18.87
C ASP A 41 -14.16 2.09 -18.42
N ALA A 42 -13.78 0.97 -19.05
CA ALA A 42 -12.54 0.25 -18.74
C ALA A 42 -11.28 1.13 -18.87
N VAL A 43 -11.29 2.13 -19.77
CA VAL A 43 -10.16 3.06 -19.91
C VAL A 43 -10.05 3.95 -18.68
N ARG A 44 -11.19 4.42 -18.13
CA ARG A 44 -11.20 5.25 -16.92
C ARG A 44 -10.76 4.48 -15.69
N GLU A 45 -11.14 3.21 -15.57
CA GLU A 45 -10.66 2.34 -14.48
C GLU A 45 -9.14 2.19 -14.52
N ILE A 46 -8.56 1.93 -15.70
CA ILE A 46 -7.11 1.83 -15.88
C ILE A 46 -6.42 3.15 -15.48
N ILE A 47 -6.97 4.30 -15.89
CA ILE A 47 -6.42 5.61 -15.54
C ILE A 47 -6.52 5.84 -14.03
N ALA A 48 -7.67 5.57 -13.40
CA ALA A 48 -7.86 5.71 -11.96
C ALA A 48 -6.89 4.82 -11.16
N GLN A 49 -6.70 3.58 -11.59
CA GLN A 49 -5.75 2.67 -10.97
C GLN A 49 -4.31 3.17 -11.13
N ALA A 50 -3.93 3.68 -12.30
CA ALA A 50 -2.61 4.24 -12.54
C ALA A 50 -2.34 5.47 -11.65
N GLU A 51 -3.33 6.36 -11.49
CA GLU A 51 -3.26 7.53 -10.62
C GLU A 51 -3.10 7.13 -9.15
N LEU A 52 -3.88 6.17 -8.66
CA LEU A 52 -3.76 5.64 -7.30
C LEU A 52 -2.35 5.10 -7.03
N LEU A 53 -1.83 4.27 -7.92
CA LEU A 53 -0.50 3.69 -7.75
C LEU A 53 0.58 4.76 -7.82
N ALA A 54 0.42 5.75 -8.70
CA ALA A 54 1.33 6.87 -8.78
C ALA A 54 1.32 7.73 -7.51
N ALA A 55 0.16 7.93 -6.88
CA ALA A 55 0.02 8.64 -5.61
C ALA A 55 0.69 7.88 -4.47
N VAL A 56 0.42 6.58 -4.31
CA VAL A 56 1.05 5.73 -3.28
C VAL A 56 2.57 5.68 -3.43
N ARG A 57 3.09 5.57 -4.66
CA ARG A 57 4.54 5.59 -4.94
C ARG A 57 5.21 6.90 -4.54
N ARG A 58 4.51 8.02 -4.68
CA ARG A 58 5.02 9.37 -4.40
C ARG A 58 4.67 9.89 -3.01
N TYR A 59 3.91 9.12 -2.23
CA TYR A 59 3.52 9.50 -0.89
C TYR A 59 4.76 9.84 -0.06
N ASP A 60 4.71 11.01 0.56
CA ASP A 60 5.75 11.54 1.43
C ASP A 60 5.27 11.40 2.87
N PHE A 61 5.99 10.62 3.67
CA PHE A 61 5.60 10.32 5.05
C PHE A 61 6.01 11.49 5.95
N GLY A 62 5.01 12.10 6.58
CA GLY A 62 5.18 13.28 7.42
C GLY A 62 5.24 12.96 8.91
N PRO A 63 5.50 13.98 9.75
CA PRO A 63 5.37 13.86 11.20
C PRO A 63 3.95 13.46 11.58
N GLY A 64 3.77 12.28 12.17
CA GLY A 64 2.47 11.72 12.53
C GLY A 64 2.15 10.42 11.81
N ASP A 65 2.80 10.16 10.68
CA ASP A 65 2.76 8.84 10.06
C ASP A 65 3.62 7.84 10.85
N GLY A 66 3.22 6.57 10.86
CA GLY A 66 3.91 5.51 11.57
C GLY A 66 5.36 5.36 11.08
N PRO A 67 6.32 5.06 11.98
CA PRO A 67 7.74 4.98 11.61
C PRO A 67 8.04 3.81 10.64
N GLU A 68 7.12 2.84 10.54
CA GLU A 68 7.21 1.73 9.59
C GLU A 68 6.75 2.07 8.17
N ARG A 69 6.15 3.25 7.94
CA ARG A 69 5.68 3.66 6.59
C ARG A 69 4.70 2.65 5.96
N ASP A 70 3.87 2.02 6.79
CA ASP A 70 2.92 0.97 6.44
C ASP A 70 1.50 1.49 6.19
N PHE A 71 1.20 2.72 6.58
CA PHE A 71 -0.11 3.33 6.40
C PHE A 71 0.03 4.78 5.95
N GLY A 72 -0.85 5.22 5.05
CA GLY A 72 -0.93 6.61 4.65
C GLY A 72 -2.28 6.99 4.08
N ALA A 73 -2.52 8.30 4.03
CA ALA A 73 -3.80 8.86 3.65
C ALA A 73 -3.63 10.10 2.78
N PHE A 74 -4.31 10.14 1.63
CA PHE A 74 -4.22 11.24 0.66
C PHE A 74 -5.57 11.46 -0.04
N ASP A 75 -5.73 12.62 -0.67
CA ASP A 75 -6.92 12.95 -1.46
C ASP A 75 -6.65 12.76 -2.96
N LEU A 76 -7.58 12.10 -3.65
CA LEU A 76 -7.53 11.91 -5.11
C LEU A 76 -8.93 12.04 -5.68
N ARG A 77 -9.11 12.90 -6.69
CA ARG A 77 -10.41 13.17 -7.33
C ARG A 77 -11.54 13.55 -6.34
N GLY A 78 -11.19 14.21 -5.23
CA GLY A 78 -12.14 14.62 -4.20
C GLY A 78 -12.50 13.53 -3.18
N GLU A 79 -11.94 12.33 -3.31
CA GLU A 79 -12.13 11.23 -2.37
C GLU A 79 -10.92 11.10 -1.45
N ARG A 80 -11.18 10.82 -0.17
CA ARG A 80 -10.13 10.48 0.79
C ARG A 80 -9.77 9.01 0.64
N ILE A 81 -8.53 8.72 0.28
CA ILE A 81 -8.01 7.38 0.03
C ILE A 81 -7.02 7.01 1.12
N PHE A 82 -7.12 5.78 1.62
CA PHE A 82 -6.11 5.16 2.48
C PHE A 82 -5.34 4.10 1.71
N PHE A 83 -4.08 3.92 2.08
CA PHE A 83 -3.37 2.70 1.79
C PHE A 83 -2.80 2.10 3.08
N LYS A 84 -2.71 0.77 3.11
CA LYS A 84 -2.11 0.01 4.21
C LYS A 84 -1.26 -1.14 3.66
N ILE A 85 -0.15 -1.45 4.32
CA ILE A 85 0.70 -2.61 4.05
C ILE A 85 0.59 -3.57 5.22
N ASP A 86 -0.06 -4.71 4.99
CA ASP A 86 -0.15 -5.78 5.99
C ASP A 86 0.97 -6.82 5.78
N TYR A 87 1.42 -7.44 6.87
CA TYR A 87 2.51 -8.40 6.89
C TYR A 87 1.99 -9.82 7.10
N TYR A 88 2.14 -10.65 6.07
CA TYR A 88 1.73 -12.05 6.11
C TYR A 88 2.92 -12.99 6.03
N ASP A 89 2.72 -14.22 6.48
CA ASP A 89 3.62 -15.33 6.21
C ASP A 89 3.70 -15.66 4.69
N PRO A 90 4.60 -16.55 4.27
CA PRO A 90 4.76 -16.87 2.85
C PRO A 90 3.53 -17.45 2.16
N ALA A 91 2.64 -18.09 2.93
CA ALA A 91 1.42 -18.73 2.45
C ALA A 91 0.21 -17.77 2.40
N LEU A 92 0.33 -16.55 2.95
CA LEU A 92 -0.78 -15.60 3.12
C LEU A 92 -1.91 -16.13 4.02
N GLU A 93 -1.58 -16.97 4.99
CA GLU A 93 -2.54 -17.58 5.93
C GLU A 93 -2.55 -16.87 7.28
N PHE A 94 -1.38 -16.40 7.74
CA PHE A 94 -1.20 -15.80 9.06
C PHE A 94 -0.31 -14.56 8.98
N GLY A 95 -0.20 -13.83 10.10
CA GLY A 95 0.75 -12.73 10.22
C GLY A 95 2.19 -13.24 10.18
N SER A 96 3.09 -12.46 9.59
CA SER A 96 4.53 -12.80 9.56
C SER A 96 5.13 -12.80 10.97
N GLU A 97 6.02 -13.75 11.24
CA GLU A 97 6.78 -13.82 12.50
C GLU A 97 7.88 -12.74 12.58
N ASP A 98 8.41 -12.30 11.43
CA ASP A 98 9.44 -11.25 11.35
C ASP A 98 9.22 -10.33 10.15
N PRO A 99 8.49 -9.21 10.32
CA PRO A 99 8.30 -8.20 9.29
C PRO A 99 9.60 -7.61 8.72
N ALA A 100 10.73 -7.67 9.44
CA ALA A 100 12.02 -7.16 8.97
C ALA A 100 12.77 -8.15 8.06
N ASP A 101 12.34 -9.42 8.01
CA ASP A 101 12.86 -10.43 7.10
C ASP A 101 11.94 -10.59 5.87
N ALA A 102 12.43 -10.14 4.71
CA ALA A 102 11.73 -10.24 3.44
C ALA A 102 11.59 -11.69 2.93
N SER A 103 12.42 -12.62 3.40
CA SER A 103 12.32 -14.04 3.04
C SER A 103 11.16 -14.74 3.75
N LEU A 104 10.72 -14.22 4.91
CA LEU A 104 9.61 -14.72 5.71
C LEU A 104 8.31 -13.92 5.51
N THR A 105 8.41 -12.64 5.13
CA THR A 105 7.24 -11.75 5.04
C THR A 105 6.75 -11.56 3.62
N ARG A 106 5.44 -11.64 3.38
CA ARG A 106 4.74 -11.22 2.17
C ARG A 106 3.95 -9.96 2.51
N ARG A 107 4.17 -8.90 1.74
CA ARG A 107 3.52 -7.61 1.95
C ARG A 107 2.29 -7.51 1.08
N VAL A 108 1.16 -7.16 1.69
CA VAL A 108 -0.10 -6.89 0.98
C VAL A 108 -0.38 -5.40 1.09
N LEU A 109 -0.18 -4.67 -0.01
CA LEU A 109 -0.55 -3.28 -0.14
C LEU A 109 -2.03 -3.20 -0.54
N THR A 110 -2.87 -2.77 0.37
CA THR A 110 -4.31 -2.51 0.15
C THR A 110 -4.52 -1.02 -0.03
N ILE A 111 -5.25 -0.63 -1.09
CA ILE A 111 -5.66 0.75 -1.38
C ILE A 111 -7.20 0.78 -1.36
N MET A 112 -7.77 1.68 -0.57
CA MET A 112 -9.20 1.70 -0.24
C MET A 112 -9.71 3.12 0.00
N LEU A 113 -11.03 3.33 -0.04
CA LEU A 113 -11.63 4.57 0.44
C LEU A 113 -11.41 4.66 1.95
N ALA A 114 -11.25 5.88 2.48
CA ALA A 114 -11.12 6.08 3.92
C ALA A 114 -12.36 5.61 4.71
N GLU A 115 -13.54 5.64 4.10
CA GLU A 115 -14.79 5.14 4.68
C GLU A 115 -14.89 3.61 4.76
N ASP A 116 -14.01 2.89 4.04
CA ASP A 116 -13.95 1.42 4.05
C ASP A 116 -13.05 0.88 5.19
N TYR A 117 -12.36 1.75 5.93
CA TYR A 117 -11.40 1.42 7.00
C TYR A 117 -11.96 1.67 8.40
#